data_AF-A0A257V453-F1
#
_entry.id   AF-A0A257V453-F1
#
_cell.length_a   1.000
_cell.length_b   1.000
_cell.length_c   1.000
_cell.angle_alpha   90.00
_cell.angle_beta   90.00
_cell.angle_gamma   90.00
#
_symmetry.space_group_name_H-M   'P 1'
#
loop_
_entity.id
_entity.type
_entity.pdbx_description
1 polymer ?
#
loop_
_entity_poly.entity_id
_entity_poly.type
_entity_poly.pdbx_seq_one_letter_code
_entity_poly.pdbx_strand_id
1 'polypeptide(L)'
;MALFLLAILAVALYYRSRGANELAEARKEFEVKVGPLDPAAYQPTRVKDEDNGAIWLKAGAQAVVIFQLERAGLGILARTPSPQWTPEQITQLKAIQERNAPALALLYRAAGMKVCDLNAVMGEGERIGLPAIHAARLLAADARDALRQGDADRFFKGAKALSTSASAMECAPETILQILGSYEERLLLPVIQEATGSPVLDQASISRLDALVPSGNLMDAWRRALGKEAADLETRMGAAAEGKDSSGRPSLRSRLISWMTGDLDHARYLRLWVETVAWAREPYALRSPSPPHPLGV
;
A
#
# COMPACT_ATOMS: atom_id res chain seq x y z
N MET A 1 33.92 17.88 -41.01
CA MET A 1 33.12 18.36 -39.86
C MET A 1 31.62 18.29 -40.13
N ALA A 2 31.09 18.84 -41.24
CA ALA A 2 29.66 18.83 -41.55
C ALA A 2 29.03 17.41 -41.67
N LEU A 3 29.68 16.47 -42.38
CA LEU A 3 29.21 15.08 -42.50
C LEU A 3 29.10 14.36 -41.16
N PHE A 4 30.02 14.63 -40.23
CA PHE A 4 30.01 14.05 -38.88
C PHE A 4 28.85 14.59 -38.04
N LEU A 5 28.60 15.91 -38.10
CA LEU A 5 27.45 16.52 -37.43
C LEU A 5 26.11 16.03 -38.00
N LEU A 6 26.03 15.84 -39.33
CA LEU A 6 24.86 15.25 -39.97
C LEU A 6 24.62 13.80 -39.54
N ALA A 7 25.68 13.00 -39.43
CA ALA A 7 25.57 11.62 -38.95
C ALA A 7 25.07 11.57 -37.50
N ILE A 8 25.60 12.43 -36.61
CA ILE A 8 25.12 12.53 -35.22
C ILE A 8 23.65 12.93 -35.17
N LEU A 9 23.26 13.94 -35.95
CA LEU A 9 21.87 14.40 -36.00
C LEU A 9 20.93 13.30 -36.52
N ALA A 10 21.32 12.59 -37.59
CA ALA A 10 20.53 11.49 -38.14
C ALA A 10 20.33 10.37 -37.13
N VAL A 11 21.39 9.99 -36.41
CA VAL A 11 21.31 9.01 -35.31
C VAL A 11 20.39 9.50 -34.20
N ALA A 12 20.52 10.77 -33.79
CA ALA A 12 19.69 11.36 -32.74
C ALA A 12 18.20 11.38 -33.12
N LEU A 13 17.88 11.74 -34.37
CA LEU A 13 16.52 11.72 -34.90
C LEU A 13 15.97 10.30 -35.02
N TYR A 14 16.79 9.33 -35.44
CA TYR A 14 16.40 7.92 -35.46
C TYR A 14 16.01 7.42 -34.08
N TYR A 15 16.84 7.67 -33.06
CA TYR A 15 16.51 7.29 -31.67
C TYR A 15 15.26 8.00 -31.16
N ARG A 16 15.11 9.30 -31.46
CA ARG A 16 13.92 10.07 -31.07
C ARG A 16 12.64 9.53 -31.71
N SER A 17 12.67 9.21 -33.00
CA SER A 17 11.52 8.65 -33.74
C SER A 17 11.18 7.24 -33.27
N ARG A 18 12.21 6.39 -33.08
CA ARG A 18 12.02 5.05 -32.53
C ARG A 18 11.43 5.11 -31.12
N GLY A 19 11.96 5.99 -30.26
CA GLY A 19 11.46 6.20 -28.91
C GLY A 19 9.99 6.63 -28.88
N ALA A 20 9.59 7.57 -29.74
CA ALA A 20 8.20 8.01 -29.84
C ALA A 20 7.25 6.86 -30.21
N ASN A 21 7.64 6.01 -31.17
CA ASN A 21 6.84 4.85 -31.58
C ASN A 21 6.73 3.82 -30.44
N GLU A 22 7.85 3.47 -29.82
CA GLU A 22 7.89 2.53 -28.69
C GLU A 22 7.07 3.02 -27.50
N LEU A 23 7.10 4.33 -27.22
CA LEU A 23 6.27 4.94 -26.18
C LEU A 23 4.79 4.88 -26.53
N ALA A 24 4.40 5.20 -27.76
CA ALA A 24 3.00 5.10 -28.19
C ALA A 24 2.46 3.66 -28.07
N GLU A 25 3.27 2.68 -28.46
CA GLU A 25 2.93 1.26 -28.29
C GLU A 25 2.82 0.87 -26.80
N ALA A 26 3.79 1.28 -25.98
CA ALA A 26 3.80 0.98 -24.55
C ALA A 26 2.60 1.61 -23.82
N ARG A 27 2.20 2.85 -24.18
CA ARG A 27 1.00 3.50 -23.64
C ARG A 27 -0.27 2.73 -24.00
N LYS A 28 -0.42 2.35 -25.27
CA LYS A 28 -1.57 1.55 -25.72
C LYS A 28 -1.63 0.20 -25.01
N GLU A 29 -0.48 -0.47 -24.86
CA GLU A 29 -0.40 -1.72 -24.12
C GLU A 29 -0.78 -1.55 -22.64
N PHE A 30 -0.28 -0.48 -22.00
CA PHE A 30 -0.60 -0.14 -20.62
C PHE A 30 -2.10 0.12 -20.43
N GLU A 31 -2.72 0.95 -21.29
CA GLU A 31 -4.14 1.27 -21.21
C GLU A 31 -5.04 0.05 -21.37
N VAL A 32 -4.63 -0.90 -22.21
CA VAL A 32 -5.36 -2.17 -22.40
C VAL A 32 -5.21 -3.11 -21.21
N LYS A 33 -4.00 -3.23 -20.64
CA LYS A 33 -3.69 -4.27 -19.64
C LYS A 33 -3.87 -3.81 -18.19
N VAL A 34 -3.63 -2.54 -17.91
CA VAL A 34 -3.61 -1.93 -16.57
C VAL A 34 -4.80 -0.99 -16.42
N GLY A 35 -4.81 0.13 -17.13
CA GLY A 35 -5.83 1.17 -17.01
C GLY A 35 -5.41 2.50 -17.64
N PRO A 36 -6.29 3.51 -17.61
CA PRO A 36 -6.05 4.81 -18.26
C PRO A 36 -4.79 5.52 -17.72
N LEU A 37 -4.13 6.33 -18.54
CA LEU A 37 -2.99 7.17 -18.11
C LEU A 37 -3.40 8.58 -17.69
N ASP A 38 -4.70 8.79 -17.41
CA ASP A 38 -5.25 10.04 -16.90
C ASP A 38 -5.37 9.99 -15.36
N PRO A 39 -4.70 10.86 -14.59
CA PRO A 39 -4.81 10.88 -13.13
C PRO A 39 -6.25 11.07 -12.65
N ALA A 40 -7.07 11.78 -13.43
CA ALA A 40 -8.47 12.03 -13.09
C ALA A 40 -9.29 10.73 -13.01
N ALA A 41 -8.91 9.69 -13.75
CA ALA A 41 -9.58 8.39 -13.73
C ALA A 41 -9.39 7.62 -12.40
N TYR A 42 -8.44 8.05 -11.56
CA TYR A 42 -8.12 7.44 -10.27
C TYR A 42 -8.52 8.32 -9.08
N GLN A 43 -9.32 9.36 -9.31
CA GLN A 43 -9.74 10.24 -8.23
C GLN A 43 -10.60 9.51 -7.18
N PRO A 44 -10.43 9.85 -5.89
CA PRO A 44 -11.24 9.31 -4.81
C PRO A 44 -12.74 9.48 -5.08
N THR A 45 -13.53 8.51 -4.64
CA THR A 45 -14.98 8.73 -4.53
C THR A 45 -15.21 9.72 -3.38
N ARG A 46 -16.04 10.75 -3.60
CA ARG A 46 -16.39 11.68 -2.52
C ARG A 46 -17.29 10.97 -1.51
N VAL A 47 -16.74 10.71 -0.32
CA VAL A 47 -17.48 10.22 0.85
C VAL A 47 -17.61 11.37 1.84
N LYS A 48 -18.78 11.51 2.47
CA LYS A 48 -18.95 12.50 3.54
C LYS A 48 -18.08 12.10 4.74
N ASP A 49 -17.42 13.07 5.36
CA ASP A 49 -16.56 12.87 6.54
C ASP A 49 -17.28 12.09 7.66
N GLU A 50 -18.56 12.39 7.86
CA GLU A 50 -19.42 11.77 8.88
C GLU A 50 -19.59 10.26 8.71
N ASP A 51 -19.47 9.76 7.48
CA ASP A 51 -19.66 8.35 7.11
C ASP A 51 -18.31 7.64 6.89
N ASN A 52 -17.19 8.37 6.88
CA ASN A 52 -15.87 7.85 6.52
C ASN A 52 -15.00 7.48 7.74
N GLY A 53 -14.80 6.18 7.94
CA GLY A 53 -13.90 5.59 8.93
C GLY A 53 -12.44 5.98 8.78
N ALA A 54 -12.00 6.41 7.60
CA ALA A 54 -10.60 6.76 7.36
C ALA A 54 -10.13 7.95 8.22
N ILE A 55 -11.03 8.88 8.56
CA ILE A 55 -10.73 10.00 9.47
C ILE A 55 -10.36 9.49 10.85
N TRP A 56 -11.16 8.55 11.37
CA TRP A 56 -10.94 7.95 12.68
C TRP A 56 -9.73 7.02 12.70
N LEU A 57 -9.51 6.27 11.61
CA LEU A 57 -8.35 5.41 11.44
C LEU A 57 -7.06 6.24 11.46
N LYS A 58 -6.99 7.29 10.63
CA LYS A 58 -5.85 8.19 10.54
C LYS A 58 -5.57 8.86 11.87
N ALA A 59 -6.58 9.47 12.50
CA ALA A 59 -6.44 10.12 13.80
C ALA A 59 -6.02 9.12 14.89
N GLY A 60 -6.62 7.92 14.91
CA GLY A 60 -6.27 6.84 15.83
C GLY A 60 -4.83 6.40 15.66
N ALA A 61 -4.38 6.15 14.43
CA ALA A 61 -3.02 5.74 14.13
C ALA A 61 -2.00 6.81 14.53
N GLN A 62 -2.28 8.09 14.26
CA GLN A 62 -1.42 9.22 14.65
C GLN A 62 -1.39 9.44 16.17
N ALA A 63 -2.46 9.07 16.89
CA ALA A 63 -2.53 9.17 18.34
C ALA A 63 -1.82 8.02 19.08
N VAL A 64 -1.33 7.00 18.37
CA VAL A 64 -0.63 5.87 19.00
C VAL A 64 0.74 6.31 19.54
N VAL A 65 0.94 6.14 20.85
CA VAL A 65 2.17 6.44 21.59
C VAL A 65 2.88 5.15 21.97
N ILE A 66 3.98 4.84 21.27
CA ILE A 66 4.88 3.72 21.56
C ILE A 66 6.30 4.24 21.81
N PHE A 67 6.83 3.98 23.00
CA PHE A 67 8.21 4.32 23.34
C PHE A 67 9.19 3.41 22.60
N GLN A 68 10.40 3.91 22.35
CA GLN A 68 11.40 3.21 21.55
C GLN A 68 11.70 1.78 22.07
N LEU A 69 11.80 1.63 23.39
CA LEU A 69 12.06 0.34 24.05
C LEU A 69 10.89 -0.66 23.93
N GLU A 70 9.67 -0.17 23.70
CA GLU A 70 8.46 -0.99 23.60
C GLU A 70 8.18 -1.48 22.17
N ARG A 71 8.76 -0.82 21.15
CA ARG A 71 8.47 -1.11 19.73
C ARG A 71 8.73 -2.56 19.34
N ALA A 72 9.85 -3.12 19.82
CA ALA A 72 10.22 -4.50 19.55
C ALA A 72 9.28 -5.47 20.28
N GLY A 73 9.01 -5.21 21.57
CA GLY A 73 8.10 -6.02 22.39
C GLY A 73 6.69 -6.08 21.81
N LEU A 74 6.12 -4.94 21.42
CA LEU A 74 4.79 -4.90 20.78
C LEU A 74 4.77 -5.66 19.45
N GLY A 75 5.85 -5.58 18.66
CA GLY A 75 5.96 -6.35 17.42
C GLY A 75 6.07 -7.85 17.64
N ILE A 76 6.62 -8.32 18.77
CA ILE A 76 6.63 -9.73 19.15
C ILE A 76 5.21 -10.15 19.56
N LEU A 77 4.57 -9.41 20.47
CA LEU A 77 3.21 -9.66 20.93
C LEU A 77 2.19 -9.75 19.79
N ALA A 78 2.27 -8.86 18.80
CA ALA A 78 1.38 -8.87 17.64
C ALA A 78 1.48 -10.14 16.77
N ARG A 79 2.61 -10.86 16.83
CA ARG A 79 2.90 -12.03 15.97
C ARG A 79 2.91 -13.37 16.73
N THR A 80 3.11 -13.33 18.03
CA THR A 80 3.19 -14.53 18.88
C THR A 80 1.81 -14.90 19.44
N PRO A 81 1.37 -16.17 19.39
CA PRO A 81 0.16 -16.66 20.05
C PRO A 81 0.07 -16.25 21.52
N SER A 82 -1.09 -15.80 21.99
CA SER A 82 -1.25 -15.32 23.37
C SER A 82 -0.91 -16.35 24.46
N PRO A 83 -1.08 -17.67 24.26
CA PRO A 83 -0.65 -18.67 25.25
C PRO A 83 0.86 -18.76 25.45
N GLN A 84 1.67 -18.19 24.55
CA GLN A 84 3.12 -18.19 24.61
C GLN A 84 3.70 -16.92 25.25
N TRP A 85 2.85 -15.99 25.69
CA TRP A 85 3.32 -14.74 26.28
C TRP A 85 3.77 -14.93 27.74
N THR A 86 4.81 -14.20 28.13
CA THR A 86 5.26 -14.17 29.53
C THR A 86 4.44 -13.19 30.37
N PRO A 87 4.44 -13.33 31.71
CA PRO A 87 3.77 -12.36 32.60
C PRO A 87 4.27 -10.92 32.43
N GLU A 88 5.57 -10.73 32.17
CA GLU A 88 6.19 -9.42 31.94
C GLU A 88 5.69 -8.80 30.64
N GLN A 89 5.59 -9.62 29.59
CA GLN A 89 5.02 -9.24 28.29
C GLN A 89 3.56 -8.79 28.42
N ILE A 90 2.75 -9.52 29.21
CA ILE A 90 1.35 -9.14 29.50
C ILE A 90 1.30 -7.81 30.26
N THR A 91 2.15 -7.63 31.27
CA THR A 91 2.22 -6.40 32.07
C THR A 91 2.61 -5.21 31.20
N GLN A 92 3.60 -5.39 30.32
CA GLN A 92 4.03 -4.37 29.36
C GLN A 92 2.89 -4.02 28.39
N LEU A 93 2.17 -5.02 27.87
CA LEU A 93 1.04 -4.78 26.96
C LEU A 93 -0.06 -3.95 27.64
N LYS A 94 -0.41 -4.27 28.89
CA LYS A 94 -1.42 -3.52 29.65
C LYS A 94 -1.05 -2.04 29.78
N ALA A 95 0.21 -1.74 30.14
CA ALA A 95 0.69 -0.36 30.23
C ALA A 95 0.61 0.37 28.87
N ILE A 96 0.93 -0.33 27.77
CA ILE A 96 0.79 0.22 26.41
C ILE A 96 -0.69 0.47 26.09
N GLN A 97 -1.58 -0.48 26.38
CA GLN A 97 -3.03 -0.38 26.12
C GLN A 97 -3.65 0.77 26.92
N GLU A 98 -3.36 0.89 28.21
CA GLU A 98 -3.85 1.98 29.06
C GLU A 98 -3.46 3.35 28.52
N ARG A 99 -2.18 3.52 28.16
CA ARG A 99 -1.68 4.77 27.56
C ARG A 99 -2.33 5.08 26.22
N ASN A 100 -2.68 4.05 25.45
CA ASN A 100 -3.25 4.16 24.11
C ASN A 100 -4.78 3.99 24.07
N ALA A 101 -5.46 3.99 25.22
CA ALA A 101 -6.91 3.82 25.26
C ALA A 101 -7.68 4.84 24.38
N PRO A 102 -7.31 6.13 24.31
CA PRO A 102 -7.94 7.08 23.39
C PRO A 102 -7.71 6.73 21.92
N ALA A 103 -6.50 6.29 21.55
CA ALA A 103 -6.16 5.89 20.19
C ALA A 103 -6.95 4.63 19.77
N LEU A 104 -7.02 3.63 20.65
CA LEU A 104 -7.83 2.41 20.45
C LEU A 104 -9.31 2.76 20.25
N ALA A 105 -9.86 3.70 21.03
CA ALA A 105 -11.24 4.13 20.86
C ALA A 105 -11.52 4.71 19.46
N LEU A 106 -10.60 5.52 18.92
CA LEU A 106 -10.71 6.05 17.55
C LEU A 106 -10.61 4.93 16.50
N LEU A 107 -9.66 4.01 16.65
CA LEU A 107 -9.49 2.87 15.73
C LEU A 107 -10.71 1.95 15.72
N TYR A 108 -11.28 1.66 16.89
CA TYR A 108 -12.51 0.88 16.97
C TYR A 108 -13.72 1.63 16.39
N ARG A 109 -13.76 2.95 16.53
CA ARG A 109 -14.82 3.76 15.92
C ARG A 109 -14.77 3.65 14.40
N ALA A 110 -13.58 3.68 13.79
CA ALA A 110 -13.40 3.50 12.35
C ALA A 110 -14.06 2.19 11.85
N ALA A 111 -13.93 1.11 12.62
CA ALA A 111 -14.50 -0.20 12.31
C ALA A 111 -16.03 -0.25 12.25
N GLY A 112 -16.71 0.70 12.92
CA GLY A 112 -18.17 0.82 12.94
C GLY A 112 -18.74 1.74 11.86
N MET A 113 -17.90 2.34 11.02
CA MET A 113 -18.32 3.24 9.96
C MET A 113 -18.74 2.48 8.70
N LYS A 114 -19.56 3.10 7.86
CA LYS A 114 -20.10 2.47 6.65
C LYS A 114 -19.04 2.28 5.56
N VAL A 115 -18.14 3.25 5.44
CA VAL A 115 -17.08 3.28 4.43
C VAL A 115 -15.78 3.66 5.12
N CYS A 116 -14.65 3.13 4.66
CA CYS A 116 -13.32 3.54 5.11
C CYS A 116 -12.46 3.79 3.86
N ASP A 117 -12.48 5.03 3.37
CA ASP A 117 -11.75 5.43 2.17
C ASP A 117 -10.64 6.42 2.54
N LEU A 118 -9.40 5.94 2.58
CA LEU A 118 -8.21 6.74 2.91
C LEU A 118 -7.95 7.84 1.88
N ASN A 119 -8.41 7.67 0.65
CA ASN A 119 -8.16 8.58 -0.47
C ASN A 119 -8.90 9.91 -0.28
N ALA A 120 -10.05 9.86 0.40
CA ALA A 120 -10.83 11.05 0.71
C ALA A 120 -10.22 11.89 1.85
N VAL A 121 -9.26 11.34 2.62
CA VAL A 121 -8.74 11.95 3.87
C VAL A 121 -7.24 12.24 3.79
N MET A 122 -6.52 11.56 2.91
CA MET A 122 -5.10 11.81 2.69
C MET A 122 -4.89 12.90 1.66
N GLY A 123 -4.25 13.99 2.08
CA GLY A 123 -3.76 15.02 1.14
C GLY A 123 -2.54 14.53 0.35
N GLU A 124 -2.24 15.22 -0.75
CA GLU A 124 -0.99 14.97 -1.50
C GLU A 124 0.23 15.02 -0.58
N GLY A 125 1.03 13.95 -0.58
CA GLY A 125 2.28 13.87 0.18
C GLY A 125 2.12 13.52 1.67
N GLU A 126 0.90 13.37 2.18
CA GLU A 126 0.68 12.98 3.57
C GLU A 126 1.03 11.51 3.82
N ARG A 127 1.76 11.22 4.91
CA ARG A 127 2.27 9.88 5.20
C ARG A 127 1.76 9.35 6.53
N ILE A 128 1.04 8.23 6.48
CA ILE A 128 0.54 7.47 7.63
C ILE A 128 1.44 6.25 7.97
N GLY A 129 2.46 5.96 7.16
CA GLY A 129 3.16 4.66 7.16
C GLY A 129 3.60 4.12 8.52
N LEU A 130 4.48 4.82 9.25
CA LEU A 130 4.95 4.32 10.55
C LEU A 130 3.85 4.31 11.64
N PRO A 131 3.03 5.37 11.79
CA PRO A 131 1.86 5.34 12.66
C PRO A 131 0.90 4.16 12.42
N ALA A 132 0.61 3.84 11.15
CA ALA A 132 -0.22 2.69 10.78
C ALA A 132 0.36 1.36 11.28
N ILE A 133 1.66 1.12 11.06
CA ILE A 133 2.33 -0.10 11.55
C ILE A 133 2.19 -0.22 13.08
N HIS A 134 2.32 0.88 13.82
CA HIS A 134 2.16 0.87 15.27
C HIS A 134 0.73 0.59 15.69
N ALA A 135 -0.26 1.20 15.03
CA ALA A 135 -1.68 0.96 15.27
C ALA A 135 -2.05 -0.51 14.98
N ALA A 136 -1.61 -1.06 13.86
CA ALA A 136 -1.89 -2.43 13.47
C ALA A 136 -1.35 -3.45 14.48
N ARG A 137 -0.10 -3.25 14.92
CA ARG A 137 0.51 -4.11 15.96
C ARG A 137 -0.24 -4.01 17.28
N LEU A 138 -0.66 -2.80 17.66
CA LEU A 138 -1.43 -2.58 18.86
C LEU A 138 -2.80 -3.28 18.79
N LEU A 139 -3.53 -3.15 17.67
CA LEU A 139 -4.81 -3.82 17.45
C LEU A 139 -4.67 -5.34 17.46
N ALA A 140 -3.64 -5.88 16.81
CA ALA A 140 -3.38 -7.32 16.79
C ALA A 140 -3.06 -7.86 18.20
N ALA A 141 -2.20 -7.16 18.96
CA ALA A 141 -1.88 -7.54 20.33
C ALA A 141 -3.11 -7.40 21.26
N ASP A 142 -3.91 -6.35 21.07
CA ASP A 142 -5.13 -6.11 21.85
C ASP A 142 -6.19 -7.21 21.63
N ALA A 143 -6.43 -7.60 20.38
CA ALA A 143 -7.35 -8.67 20.04
C ALA A 143 -6.91 -10.02 20.63
N ARG A 144 -5.60 -10.33 20.59
CA ARG A 144 -5.02 -11.54 21.20
C ARG A 144 -5.17 -11.54 22.71
N ASP A 145 -4.93 -10.40 23.36
CA ASP A 145 -5.13 -10.28 24.81
C ASP A 145 -6.60 -10.44 25.20
N ALA A 146 -7.53 -9.95 24.38
CA ALA A 146 -8.96 -10.16 24.58
C ALA A 146 -9.34 -11.65 24.49
N LEU A 147 -8.82 -12.40 23.51
CA LEU A 147 -9.01 -13.86 23.44
C LEU A 147 -8.48 -14.55 24.70
N ARG A 148 -7.26 -14.19 25.14
CA ARG A 148 -6.63 -14.73 26.36
C ARG A 148 -7.48 -14.49 27.61
N GLN A 149 -8.22 -13.38 27.66
CA GLN A 149 -9.08 -13.01 28.78
C GLN A 149 -10.50 -13.58 28.67
N GLY A 150 -10.85 -14.24 27.57
CA GLY A 150 -12.20 -14.71 27.34
C GLY A 150 -13.20 -13.62 26.92
N ASP A 151 -12.71 -12.46 26.46
CA ASP A 151 -13.53 -11.33 26.04
C ASP A 151 -13.73 -11.36 24.51
N ALA A 152 -14.75 -12.11 24.07
CA ALA A 152 -15.06 -12.28 22.66
C ALA A 152 -15.43 -10.94 21.97
N ASP A 153 -16.15 -10.06 22.67
CA ASP A 153 -16.61 -8.81 22.08
C ASP A 153 -15.46 -7.83 21.84
N ARG A 154 -14.53 -7.70 22.80
CA ARG A 154 -13.31 -6.92 22.60
C ARG A 154 -12.42 -7.53 21.52
N PHE A 155 -12.31 -8.86 21.45
CA PHE A 155 -11.60 -9.54 20.37
C PHE A 155 -12.16 -9.13 18.99
N PHE A 156 -13.46 -9.29 18.78
CA PHE A 156 -14.08 -8.95 17.49
C PHE A 156 -13.97 -7.46 17.17
N LYS A 157 -14.05 -6.59 18.18
CA LYS A 157 -13.87 -5.15 18.02
C LYS A 157 -12.46 -4.80 17.52
N GLY A 158 -11.42 -5.38 18.14
CA GLY A 158 -10.03 -5.18 17.73
C GLY A 158 -9.70 -5.79 16.38
N ALA A 159 -10.14 -7.04 16.15
CA ALA A 159 -9.91 -7.71 14.88
C ALA A 159 -10.65 -7.04 13.72
N LYS A 160 -11.87 -6.51 13.94
CA LYS A 160 -12.62 -5.76 12.92
C LYS A 160 -11.95 -4.43 12.61
N ALA A 161 -11.40 -3.73 13.59
CA ALA A 161 -10.64 -2.51 13.36
C ALA A 161 -9.37 -2.79 12.53
N LEU A 162 -8.64 -3.87 12.82
CA LEU A 162 -7.47 -4.28 12.05
C LEU A 162 -7.86 -4.67 10.60
N SER A 163 -8.92 -5.45 10.43
CA SER A 163 -9.48 -5.82 9.12
C SER A 163 -9.91 -4.60 8.29
N THR A 164 -10.60 -3.65 8.93
CA THR A 164 -11.04 -2.40 8.30
C THR A 164 -9.84 -1.56 7.87
N SER A 165 -8.79 -1.52 8.70
CA SER A 165 -7.57 -0.79 8.41
C SER A 165 -6.80 -1.42 7.23
N ALA A 166 -6.60 -2.74 7.25
CA ALA A 166 -5.97 -3.48 6.16
C ALA A 166 -6.69 -3.24 4.84
N SER A 167 -8.02 -3.41 4.83
CA SER A 167 -8.86 -3.23 3.64
C SER A 167 -8.78 -1.80 3.09
N ALA A 168 -8.81 -0.79 3.99
CA ALA A 168 -8.75 0.61 3.58
C ALA A 168 -7.40 0.95 2.93
N MET A 169 -6.30 0.42 3.49
CA MET A 169 -4.94 0.62 2.96
C MET A 169 -4.71 -0.12 1.65
N GLU A 170 -5.22 -1.35 1.52
CA GLU A 170 -5.20 -2.11 0.27
C GLU A 170 -5.97 -1.40 -0.83
N CYS A 171 -7.12 -0.80 -0.52
CA CYS A 171 -7.93 -0.10 -1.51
C CYS A 171 -7.38 1.27 -1.92
N ALA A 172 -6.37 1.78 -1.21
CA ALA A 172 -5.77 3.06 -1.53
C ALA A 172 -4.86 2.96 -2.79
N PRO A 173 -4.73 4.03 -3.59
CA PRO A 173 -4.08 4.01 -4.88
C PRO A 173 -2.57 4.30 -4.78
N GLU A 174 -2.02 4.44 -3.58
CA GLU A 174 -0.57 4.47 -3.37
C GLU A 174 -0.03 3.06 -3.06
N THR A 175 0.95 2.58 -3.82
CA THR A 175 1.52 1.23 -3.63
C THR A 175 2.05 1.01 -2.21
N ILE A 176 2.60 2.04 -1.58
CA ILE A 176 3.08 1.95 -0.20
C ILE A 176 1.95 1.63 0.79
N LEU A 177 0.75 2.17 0.58
CA LEU A 177 -0.40 1.85 1.42
C LEU A 177 -0.86 0.42 1.18
N GLN A 178 -0.81 -0.08 -0.05
CA GLN A 178 -1.15 -1.47 -0.33
C GLN A 178 -0.21 -2.45 0.37
N ILE A 179 1.09 -2.18 0.34
CA ILE A 179 2.09 -2.96 1.09
C ILE A 179 1.79 -2.93 2.59
N LEU A 180 1.36 -1.78 3.12
CA LEU A 180 0.96 -1.66 4.52
C LEU A 180 -0.31 -2.46 4.81
N GLY A 181 -1.33 -2.38 3.97
CA GLY A 181 -2.56 -3.15 4.13
C GLY A 181 -2.30 -4.66 4.11
N SER A 182 -1.48 -5.16 3.17
CA SER A 182 -1.05 -6.56 3.18
C SER A 182 -0.22 -6.94 4.41
N TYR A 183 0.54 -6.00 4.98
CA TYR A 183 1.21 -6.22 6.25
C TYR A 183 0.21 -6.37 7.41
N GLU A 184 -0.83 -5.54 7.44
CA GLU A 184 -1.90 -5.60 8.46
C GLU A 184 -2.74 -6.87 8.31
N GLU A 185 -3.09 -7.28 7.09
CA GLU A 185 -3.75 -8.55 6.81
C GLU A 185 -2.90 -9.72 7.33
N ARG A 186 -1.59 -9.71 7.08
CA ARG A 186 -0.67 -10.73 7.61
C ARG A 186 -0.58 -10.76 9.13
N LEU A 187 -0.90 -9.67 9.82
CA LEU A 187 -1.06 -9.67 11.28
C LEU A 187 -2.43 -10.23 11.70
N LEU A 188 -3.49 -9.94 10.94
CA LEU A 188 -4.85 -10.38 11.20
C LEU A 188 -5.04 -11.88 11.02
N LEU A 189 -4.50 -12.49 9.96
CA LEU A 189 -4.72 -13.91 9.66
C LEU A 189 -4.30 -14.84 10.82
N PRO A 190 -3.11 -14.68 11.44
CA PRO A 190 -2.77 -15.46 12.63
C PRO A 190 -3.66 -15.17 13.85
N VAL A 191 -4.22 -13.96 13.97
CA VAL A 191 -5.17 -13.61 15.05
C VAL A 191 -6.48 -14.37 14.88
N ILE A 192 -7.01 -14.41 13.65
CA ILE A 192 -8.19 -15.22 13.29
C ILE A 192 -7.90 -16.70 13.52
N GLN A 193 -6.75 -17.20 13.07
CA GLN A 193 -6.34 -18.59 13.24
C GLN A 193 -6.29 -18.99 14.72
N GLU A 194 -5.71 -18.15 15.59
CA GLU A 194 -5.72 -18.41 17.04
C GLU A 194 -7.15 -18.48 17.59
N ALA A 195 -8.03 -17.59 17.12
CA ALA A 195 -9.42 -17.56 17.54
C ALA A 195 -10.17 -18.86 17.20
N THR A 196 -9.88 -19.50 16.04
CA THR A 196 -10.53 -20.77 15.64
C THR A 196 -10.29 -21.92 16.61
N GLY A 197 -9.21 -21.88 17.39
CA GLY A 197 -8.91 -22.88 18.43
C GLY A 197 -9.40 -22.48 19.83
N SER A 198 -10.05 -21.32 19.97
CA SER A 198 -10.44 -20.79 21.28
C SER A 198 -11.77 -21.40 21.76
N PRO A 199 -11.84 -21.91 23.00
CA PRO A 199 -13.09 -22.42 23.58
C PRO A 199 -14.11 -21.32 23.89
N VAL A 200 -13.69 -20.06 23.79
CA VAL A 200 -14.53 -18.87 24.06
C VAL A 200 -15.47 -18.58 22.88
N LEU A 201 -15.14 -19.07 21.68
CA LEU A 201 -15.93 -18.82 20.48
C LEU A 201 -16.91 -19.97 20.23
N ASP A 202 -18.16 -19.60 19.94
CA ASP A 202 -19.24 -20.53 19.59
C ASP A 202 -19.39 -20.70 18.08
N GLN A 203 -20.36 -21.52 17.66
CA GLN A 203 -20.62 -21.71 16.23
C GLN A 203 -21.06 -20.42 15.52
N ALA A 204 -21.78 -19.53 16.21
CA ALA A 204 -22.19 -18.24 15.66
C ALA A 204 -20.98 -17.31 15.40
N SER A 205 -19.88 -17.52 16.13
CA SER A 205 -18.62 -16.79 15.96
C SER A 205 -17.93 -17.13 14.64
N ILE A 206 -18.21 -18.27 14.00
CA ILE A 206 -17.61 -18.64 12.70
C ILE A 206 -17.97 -17.63 11.61
N SER A 207 -19.25 -17.25 11.50
CA SER A 207 -19.67 -16.24 10.53
C SER A 207 -19.08 -14.86 10.83
N ARG A 208 -18.85 -14.54 12.11
CA ARG A 208 -18.17 -13.30 12.51
C ARG A 208 -16.69 -13.32 12.11
N LEU A 209 -16.00 -14.47 12.23
CA LEU A 209 -14.61 -14.64 11.81
C LEU A 209 -14.46 -14.54 10.28
N ASP A 210 -15.37 -15.14 9.53
CA ASP A 210 -15.41 -15.02 8.06
C ASP A 210 -15.53 -13.55 7.62
N ALA A 211 -16.40 -12.78 8.29
CA ALA A 211 -16.57 -11.34 8.04
C ALA A 211 -15.38 -10.46 8.43
N LEU A 212 -14.32 -11.02 9.05
CA LEU A 212 -13.06 -10.32 9.31
C LEU A 212 -12.08 -10.45 8.15
N VAL A 213 -12.21 -11.47 7.30
CA VAL A 213 -11.29 -11.65 6.16
C VAL A 213 -11.55 -10.54 5.15
N PRO A 214 -10.52 -9.74 4.76
CA PRO A 214 -10.68 -8.76 3.69
C PRO A 214 -11.21 -9.42 2.42
N SER A 215 -12.36 -8.97 1.92
CA SER A 215 -13.02 -9.54 0.73
C SER A 215 -12.74 -8.75 -0.55
N GLY A 216 -11.90 -7.71 -0.47
CA GLY A 216 -11.54 -6.88 -1.61
C GLY A 216 -10.80 -7.67 -2.67
N ASN A 217 -11.05 -7.34 -3.94
CA ASN A 217 -10.20 -7.85 -5.03
C ASN A 217 -8.85 -7.14 -4.99
N LEU A 218 -7.89 -7.72 -4.26
CA LEU A 218 -6.51 -7.23 -4.13
C LEU A 218 -5.88 -6.94 -5.50
N MET A 219 -6.22 -7.73 -6.53
CA MET A 219 -5.68 -7.52 -7.88
C MET A 219 -6.20 -6.24 -8.52
N ASP A 220 -7.49 -5.95 -8.37
CA ASP A 220 -8.06 -4.70 -8.88
C ASP A 220 -7.51 -3.50 -8.12
N ALA A 221 -7.33 -3.63 -6.81
CA ALA A 221 -6.68 -2.59 -6.02
C ALA A 221 -5.25 -2.33 -6.49
N TRP A 222 -4.44 -3.39 -6.64
CA TRP A 222 -3.06 -3.31 -7.12
C TRP A 222 -2.95 -2.66 -8.49
N ARG A 223 -3.84 -3.06 -9.40
CA ARG A 223 -3.94 -2.48 -10.75
C ARG A 223 -4.27 -0.99 -10.72
N ARG A 224 -5.18 -0.55 -9.83
CA ARG A 224 -5.51 0.88 -9.67
C ARG A 224 -4.34 1.69 -9.13
N ALA A 225 -3.59 1.18 -8.15
CA ALA A 225 -2.45 1.91 -7.61
C ALA A 225 -1.33 2.08 -8.63
N LEU A 226 -0.95 0.99 -9.31
CA LEU A 226 0.03 1.06 -10.40
C LEU A 226 -0.46 1.97 -11.55
N GLY A 227 -1.75 1.93 -11.86
CA GLY A 227 -2.40 2.85 -12.79
C GLY A 227 -2.25 4.31 -12.41
N LYS A 228 -2.51 4.65 -11.14
CA LYS A 228 -2.34 6.02 -10.63
C LYS A 228 -0.88 6.46 -10.65
N GLU A 229 0.04 5.63 -10.14
CA GLU A 229 1.48 5.95 -10.18
C GLU A 229 1.97 6.21 -11.60
N ALA A 230 1.39 5.51 -12.59
CA ALA A 230 1.61 5.73 -14.01
C ALA A 230 1.13 7.03 -14.54
N ALA A 231 -0.12 7.36 -14.27
CA ALA A 231 -0.68 8.63 -14.67
C ALA A 231 0.08 9.81 -14.03
N ASP A 232 0.48 9.67 -12.76
CA ASP A 232 1.26 10.68 -12.03
C ASP A 232 2.68 10.83 -12.58
N LEU A 233 3.32 9.73 -13.00
CA LEU A 233 4.62 9.81 -13.66
C LEU A 233 4.51 10.46 -15.05
N GLU A 234 3.53 10.06 -15.86
CA GLU A 234 3.26 10.63 -17.18
C GLU A 234 3.12 12.16 -17.10
N THR A 235 2.34 12.64 -16.13
CA THR A 235 2.16 14.07 -15.88
C THR A 235 3.48 14.77 -15.51
N ARG A 236 4.27 14.16 -14.59
CA ARG A 236 5.57 14.71 -14.18
C ARG A 236 6.59 14.74 -15.32
N MET A 237 6.59 13.71 -16.16
CA MET A 237 7.48 13.62 -17.30
C MET A 237 7.09 14.60 -18.41
N GLY A 238 5.80 14.80 -18.66
CA GLY A 238 5.30 15.87 -19.53
C GLY A 238 5.74 17.25 -19.05
N ALA A 239 5.56 17.54 -17.76
CA ALA A 239 5.99 18.81 -17.17
C ALA A 239 7.52 19.03 -17.20
N ALA A 240 8.30 17.96 -17.03
CA ALA A 240 9.77 18.01 -17.14
C ALA A 240 10.23 18.25 -18.58
N ALA A 241 9.56 17.65 -19.57
CA ALA A 241 9.84 17.89 -20.99
C ALA A 241 9.53 19.33 -21.42
N GLU A 242 8.56 19.98 -20.79
CA GLU A 242 8.20 21.40 -20.98
C GLU A 242 9.17 22.39 -20.30
N GLY A 243 10.18 21.90 -19.58
CA GLY A 243 11.28 22.75 -19.07
C GLY A 243 10.98 23.55 -17.79
N LYS A 244 9.94 23.20 -17.04
CA LYS A 244 9.68 23.76 -15.70
C LYS A 244 10.60 23.11 -14.67
N ASP A 245 11.83 23.60 -14.58
CA ASP A 245 12.85 23.04 -13.69
C ASP A 245 12.80 23.72 -12.31
N SER A 246 12.36 22.97 -11.29
CA SER A 246 12.48 23.37 -9.88
C SER A 246 13.89 23.09 -9.38
N SER A 247 14.81 24.05 -9.55
CA SER A 247 16.07 24.22 -8.79
C SER A 247 17.34 23.40 -9.11
N GLY A 248 17.84 23.38 -10.36
CA GLY A 248 19.27 23.07 -10.57
C GLY A 248 19.68 22.70 -11.99
N ARG A 249 20.12 23.69 -12.78
CA ARG A 249 20.38 23.62 -14.24
C ARG A 249 21.09 22.32 -14.68
N PRO A 250 20.40 21.40 -15.39
CA PRO A 250 21.04 20.24 -15.98
C PRO A 250 21.99 20.67 -17.10
N SER A 251 23.11 19.94 -17.23
CA SER A 251 24.09 20.15 -18.31
C SER A 251 23.43 20.03 -19.70
N LEU A 252 23.96 20.72 -20.70
CA LEU A 252 23.46 20.64 -22.08
C LEU A 252 23.51 19.19 -22.61
N ARG A 253 24.51 18.42 -22.17
CA ARG A 253 24.65 16.98 -22.44
C ARG A 253 23.50 16.16 -21.87
N SER A 254 23.11 16.37 -20.61
CA SER A 254 22.02 15.61 -19.99
C SER A 254 20.66 15.96 -20.60
N ARG A 255 20.44 17.21 -21.01
CA ARG A 255 19.26 17.60 -21.80
C ARG A 255 19.22 16.88 -23.15
N LEU A 256 20.35 16.80 -23.84
CA LEU A 256 20.42 16.15 -25.14
C LEU A 256 20.20 14.63 -25.03
N ILE A 257 20.79 13.98 -24.02
CA ILE A 257 20.58 12.56 -23.74
C ILE A 257 19.12 12.30 -23.40
N SER A 258 18.53 13.06 -22.46
CA SER A 258 17.12 12.93 -22.08
C SER A 258 16.19 13.17 -23.27
N TRP A 259 16.49 14.12 -24.14
CA TRP A 259 15.72 14.35 -25.36
C TRP A 259 15.81 13.17 -26.34
N MET A 260 16.97 12.52 -26.47
CA MET A 260 17.16 11.37 -27.37
C MET A 260 16.55 10.07 -26.83
N THR A 261 16.71 9.79 -25.54
CA THR A 261 16.36 8.48 -24.95
C THR A 261 15.14 8.50 -24.04
N GLY A 262 14.66 9.68 -23.65
CA GLY A 262 13.58 9.83 -22.65
C GLY A 262 12.33 9.02 -22.99
N ASP A 263 11.91 9.02 -24.26
CA ASP A 263 10.74 8.23 -24.69
C ASP A 263 10.99 6.72 -24.62
N LEU A 264 12.21 6.24 -24.87
CA LEU A 264 12.56 4.82 -24.74
C LEU A 264 12.58 4.39 -23.28
N ASP A 265 13.15 5.22 -22.40
CA ASP A 265 13.19 4.95 -20.97
C ASP A 265 11.76 4.98 -20.38
N HIS A 266 10.92 5.88 -20.89
CA HIS A 266 9.49 5.92 -20.56
C HIS A 266 8.76 4.65 -20.99
N ALA A 267 8.95 4.23 -22.25
CA ALA A 267 8.34 3.03 -22.79
C ALA A 267 8.71 1.78 -21.97
N ARG A 268 9.98 1.66 -21.58
CA ARG A 268 10.48 0.59 -20.71
C ARG A 268 9.79 0.59 -19.35
N TYR A 269 9.59 1.76 -18.77
CA TYR A 269 8.97 1.88 -17.46
C TYR A 269 7.49 1.49 -17.49
N LEU A 270 6.73 1.93 -18.50
CA LEU A 270 5.34 1.49 -18.70
C LEU A 270 5.23 -0.02 -18.89
N ARG A 271 6.14 -0.62 -19.68
CA ARG A 271 6.18 -2.08 -19.88
C ARG A 271 6.52 -2.84 -18.59
N LEU A 272 7.45 -2.33 -17.76
CA LEU A 272 7.75 -2.92 -16.46
C LEU A 272 6.52 -2.99 -15.56
N TRP A 273 5.67 -1.96 -15.58
CA TRP A 273 4.41 -1.99 -14.83
C TRP A 273 3.38 -2.96 -15.39
N VAL A 274 3.27 -3.05 -16.71
CA VAL A 274 2.45 -4.08 -17.37
C VAL A 274 2.89 -5.48 -16.92
N GLU A 275 4.19 -5.75 -16.94
CA GLU A 275 4.78 -7.00 -16.47
C GLU A 275 4.51 -7.24 -14.98
N THR A 276 4.62 -6.21 -14.15
CA THR A 276 4.34 -6.29 -12.71
C THR A 276 2.87 -6.66 -12.45
N VAL A 277 1.92 -6.07 -13.16
CA VAL A 277 0.49 -6.43 -13.07
C VAL A 277 0.25 -7.85 -13.57
N ALA A 278 0.90 -8.25 -14.66
CA ALA A 278 0.77 -9.61 -15.19
C ALA A 278 1.30 -10.66 -14.20
N TRP A 279 2.48 -10.41 -13.61
CA TRP A 279 3.05 -11.25 -12.56
C TRP A 279 2.15 -11.33 -11.33
N ALA A 280 1.54 -10.22 -10.93
CA ALA A 280 0.64 -10.19 -9.78
C ALA A 280 -0.60 -11.07 -10.00
N ARG A 281 -1.11 -11.19 -11.24
CA ARG A 281 -2.27 -12.04 -11.59
C ARG A 281 -2.02 -13.53 -11.43
N GLU A 282 -0.77 -13.99 -11.46
CA GLU A 282 -0.47 -15.41 -11.28
C GLU A 282 -0.76 -15.82 -9.82
N PRO A 283 -1.57 -16.88 -9.60
CA PRO A 283 -1.80 -17.43 -8.27
C PRO A 283 -0.46 -17.72 -7.57
N TYR A 284 -0.36 -17.41 -6.28
CA TYR A 284 0.88 -17.56 -5.51
C TYR A 284 1.50 -18.98 -5.61
N ALA A 285 0.66 -20.01 -5.78
CA ALA A 285 1.06 -21.40 -5.96
C ALA A 285 1.73 -21.72 -7.31
N LEU A 286 1.61 -20.85 -8.31
CA LEU A 286 2.16 -21.02 -9.66
C LEU A 286 3.39 -20.14 -9.93
N ARG A 287 3.74 -19.25 -8.99
CA ARG A 287 4.92 -18.38 -9.10
C ARG A 287 6.18 -19.21 -8.87
N SER A 288 6.65 -19.89 -9.92
CA SER A 288 8.04 -20.36 -9.95
C SER A 288 8.95 -19.14 -9.82
N PRO A 289 10.03 -19.18 -9.03
CA PRO A 289 11.03 -18.14 -9.10
C PRO A 289 11.57 -18.15 -10.53
N SER A 290 11.16 -17.17 -11.34
CA SER A 290 11.84 -16.91 -12.60
C SER A 290 13.32 -16.75 -12.26
N PRO A 291 14.22 -17.46 -12.95
CA PRO A 291 15.65 -17.28 -12.72
C PRO A 291 15.96 -15.78 -12.85
N PRO A 292 16.84 -15.23 -12.01
CA PRO A 292 17.18 -13.82 -12.07
C PRO A 292 17.57 -13.48 -13.51
N HIS A 293 16.90 -12.48 -14.09
CA HIS A 293 17.32 -11.92 -15.37
C HIS A 293 18.82 -11.66 -15.29
N PRO A 294 19.65 -12.20 -16.21
CA PRO A 294 21.04 -11.81 -16.25
C PRO A 294 21.06 -10.31 -16.52
N LEU A 295 21.50 -9.56 -15.52
CA LEU A 295 21.89 -8.16 -15.70
C LEU A 295 22.99 -8.20 -16.75
N GLY A 296 22.64 -7.86 -17.99
CA GLY A 296 23.60 -7.71 -19.08
C GLY A 296 24.56 -6.59 -18.73
N VAL A 297 25.74 -6.98 -18.26
CA VAL A 297 26.97 -6.18 -18.31
C VAL A 297 27.66 -6.48 -19.63
#